data_AF-A0A0C3JQR7-F1
#
_entry.id   AF-A0A0C3JQR7-F1
#
_cell.length_a   1.000
_cell.length_b   1.000
_cell.length_c   1.000
_cell.angle_alpha   90.00
_cell.angle_beta   90.00
_cell.angle_gamma   90.00
#
_symmetry.space_group_name_H-M   'P 1'
#
loop_
_entity.id
_entity.type
_entity.pdbx_description
1 polymer ?
#
loop_
_entity_poly.entity_id
_entity_poly.type
_entity_poly.pdbx_seq_one_letter_code
_entity_poly.pdbx_strand_id
1 'polypeptide(L)'
;MNAHDLARWTRFAGKGGIGKCTAVVDCVAQEMGEDLMFLKDDEITVLMQLPEEGFYLGHCEGVVGRFSAKDVRFHGKLKKPVMTKRTS
;
A
#
# COMPACT_ATOMS: atom_id res chain seq x y z
N MET A 1 3.52 9.60 -9.23
CA MET A 1 3.96 10.06 -7.89
C MET A 1 5.27 10.84 -8.01
N ASN A 2 5.47 11.94 -7.26
CA ASN A 2 6.77 12.65 -7.25
C ASN A 2 7.74 11.98 -6.24
N ALA A 3 9.05 12.12 -6.43
CA ALA A 3 10.11 11.50 -5.62
C ALA A 3 9.99 11.84 -4.12
N HIS A 4 9.54 13.04 -3.79
CA HIS A 4 9.32 13.46 -2.41
C HIS A 4 8.13 12.75 -1.74
N ASP A 5 7.08 12.45 -2.50
CA ASP A 5 5.95 11.66 -2.00
C ASP A 5 6.35 10.20 -1.81
N LEU A 6 7.14 9.64 -2.73
CA LEU A 6 7.68 8.28 -2.61
C LEU A 6 8.51 8.12 -1.32
N ALA A 7 9.45 9.03 -1.06
CA ALA A 7 10.27 8.99 0.15
C ALA A 7 9.44 9.09 1.45
N ARG A 8 8.38 9.92 1.43
CA ARG A 8 7.43 10.02 2.55
C ARG A 8 6.68 8.71 2.77
N TRP A 9 6.19 8.08 1.71
CA TRP A 9 5.49 6.80 1.79
C TRP A 9 6.37 5.65 2.25
N THR A 10 7.59 5.53 1.73
CA THR A 10 8.56 4.52 2.18
C THR A 10 8.87 4.68 3.67
N ARG A 11 9.07 5.92 4.15
CA ARG A 11 9.29 6.18 5.58
C ARG A 11 8.05 5.84 6.44
N PHE A 12 6.86 6.08 5.93
CA PHE A 12 5.62 5.73 6.62
C PHE A 12 5.40 4.21 6.66
N ALA A 13 5.75 3.51 5.59
CA ALA A 13 5.74 2.06 5.52
C ALA A 13 6.66 1.43 6.58
N GLY A 14 7.88 1.96 6.74
CA GLY A 14 8.81 1.52 7.78
C GLY A 14 8.30 1.69 9.22
N LYS A 15 7.23 2.49 9.44
CA LYS A 15 6.55 2.62 10.74
C LYS A 15 5.32 1.71 10.87
N GLY A 16 5.06 0.85 9.88
CA GLY A 16 3.92 -0.06 9.83
C GLY A 16 2.64 0.52 9.21
N GLY A 17 2.71 1.71 8.59
CA GLY A 17 1.58 2.30 7.88
C GLY A 17 0.29 2.41 8.71
N ILE A 18 -0.85 2.19 8.05
CA ILE A 18 -2.16 2.04 8.71
C ILE A 18 -2.49 0.59 9.07
N GLY A 19 -1.69 -0.37 8.61
CA GLY A 19 -1.87 -1.79 8.88
C GLY A 19 -1.04 -2.64 7.93
N LYS A 20 -1.23 -3.96 8.02
CA LYS A 20 -0.54 -4.96 7.19
C LYS A 20 -1.52 -5.97 6.62
N CYS A 21 -1.16 -6.54 5.49
CA CYS A 21 -1.85 -7.67 4.89
C CYS A 21 -0.86 -8.62 4.24
N THR A 22 -1.30 -9.85 4.01
CA THR A 22 -0.53 -10.86 3.25
C THR A 22 -1.20 -11.12 1.93
N ALA A 23 -0.44 -11.11 0.84
CA ALA A 23 -0.93 -11.48 -0.48
C ALA A 23 -1.42 -12.93 -0.51
N VAL A 24 -2.58 -13.17 -1.14
CA VAL A 24 -3.13 -14.52 -1.30
C VAL A 24 -2.97 -15.08 -2.72
N VAL A 25 -2.57 -14.23 -3.65
CA VAL A 25 -2.30 -14.55 -5.07
C VAL A 25 -1.05 -13.79 -5.52
N ASP A 26 -0.46 -14.27 -6.62
CA ASP A 26 0.59 -13.52 -7.32
C ASP A 26 -0.06 -12.39 -8.12
N CYS A 27 0.46 -11.16 -7.95
CA CYS A 27 0.03 -9.99 -8.70
C CYS A 27 1.22 -9.46 -9.50
N VAL A 28 1.17 -9.68 -10.81
CA VAL A 28 2.13 -9.12 -11.77
C VAL A 28 1.48 -7.88 -12.38
N ALA A 29 2.09 -6.71 -12.16
CA ALA A 29 1.60 -5.44 -12.72
C ALA A 29 1.46 -5.55 -14.25
N GLN A 30 0.23 -5.42 -14.75
CA GLN A 30 -0.09 -5.53 -16.19
C GLN A 30 -0.01 -4.17 -16.90
N GLU A 31 -0.24 -3.07 -16.17
CA GLU A 31 -0.14 -1.70 -16.69
C GLU A 31 0.98 -0.89 -16.02
N MET A 32 1.51 0.08 -16.76
CA MET A 32 2.70 0.85 -16.45
C MET A 32 2.66 1.54 -15.08
N GLY A 33 3.28 0.92 -14.08
CA GLY A 33 3.95 1.60 -12.96
C GLY A 33 3.08 2.12 -11.82
N GLU A 34 1.76 1.89 -11.83
CA GLU A 34 0.88 2.30 -10.73
C GLU A 34 0.48 1.13 -9.82
N ASP A 35 0.37 -0.09 -10.34
CA ASP A 35 0.03 -1.27 -9.54
C ASP A 35 1.24 -1.81 -8.78
N LEU A 36 1.00 -2.25 -7.55
CA LEU A 36 1.98 -2.88 -6.69
C LEU A 36 2.15 -4.34 -7.12
N MET A 37 3.36 -4.69 -7.51
CA MET A 37 3.73 -6.08 -7.74
C MET A 37 4.02 -6.76 -6.40
N PHE A 38 3.52 -7.97 -6.23
CA PHE A 38 3.77 -8.82 -5.08
C PHE A 38 3.53 -10.29 -5.46
N LEU A 39 4.21 -11.19 -4.76
CA LEU A 39 3.96 -12.62 -4.85
C LEU A 39 3.03 -13.04 -3.72
N LYS A 40 2.39 -14.19 -3.90
CA LYS A 40 1.63 -14.83 -2.83
C LYS A 40 2.52 -14.99 -1.59
N ASP A 41 1.91 -14.79 -0.43
CA ASP A 41 2.53 -14.84 0.90
C ASP A 41 3.43 -13.64 1.24
N ASP A 42 3.63 -12.68 0.31
CA ASP A 42 4.32 -11.42 0.63
C ASP A 42 3.53 -10.59 1.65
N GLU A 43 4.26 -9.97 2.57
CA GLU A 43 3.70 -8.99 3.49
C GLU A 43 3.70 -7.60 2.84
N ILE A 44 2.52 -6.99 2.80
CA ILE A 44 2.31 -5.66 2.26
C ILE A 44 1.96 -4.73 3.42
N THR A 45 2.68 -3.62 3.52
CA THR A 45 2.30 -2.54 4.44
C THR A 45 1.27 -1.64 3.78
N VAL A 46 0.11 -1.51 4.40
CA VAL A 46 -1.01 -0.69 3.90
C VAL A 46 -0.78 0.75 4.30
N LEU A 47 -0.81 1.66 3.32
CA LEU A 47 -0.49 3.08 3.53
C LEU A 47 -1.74 3.94 3.58
N MET A 48 -2.67 3.74 2.65
CA MET A 48 -3.96 4.44 2.63
C MET A 48 -4.99 3.67 1.81
N GLN A 49 -6.26 3.93 2.09
CA GLN A 49 -7.36 3.53 1.20
C GLN A 49 -7.47 4.56 0.07
N LEU A 50 -7.64 4.09 -1.16
CA LEU A 50 -7.84 4.94 -2.32
C LEU A 50 -9.34 5.35 -2.43
N PRO A 51 -9.67 6.38 -3.23
CA PRO A 51 -11.07 6.77 -3.44
C PRO A 51 -11.93 5.66 -4.07
N GLU A 52 -11.29 4.77 -4.83
CA GLU A 52 -11.94 3.61 -5.41
C GLU A 52 -12.13 2.51 -4.37
N GLU A 53 -13.36 2.02 -4.26
CA GLU A 53 -13.73 1.03 -3.25
C GLU A 53 -12.97 -0.29 -3.46
N GLY A 54 -12.38 -0.80 -2.37
CA GLY A 54 -11.60 -2.04 -2.41
C GLY A 54 -10.17 -1.87 -2.92
N PHE A 55 -9.70 -0.66 -3.22
CA PHE A 55 -8.31 -0.41 -3.59
C PHE A 55 -7.54 0.38 -2.54
N TYR A 56 -6.26 0.06 -2.44
CA TYR A 56 -5.36 0.58 -1.41
C TYR A 56 -4.01 0.92 -2.01
N LEU A 57 -3.31 1.86 -1.38
CA LEU A 57 -1.90 2.09 -1.62
C LEU A 57 -1.10 1.23 -0.64
N GLY A 58 -0.18 0.44 -1.17
CA GLY A 58 0.67 -0.47 -0.41
C GLY A 58 2.14 -0.21 -0.63
N HIS A 59 2.95 -0.77 0.26
CA HIS A 59 4.40 -0.86 0.12
C HIS A 59 4.84 -2.30 0.28
N CYS A 60 5.57 -2.80 -0.71
CA CYS A 60 6.20 -4.12 -0.73
C CYS A 60 7.58 -3.99 -1.37
N GLU A 61 8.61 -4.56 -0.73
CA GLU A 61 10.00 -4.59 -1.26
C GLU A 61 10.58 -3.25 -1.76
N GLY A 62 10.19 -2.12 -1.16
CA GLY A 62 10.66 -0.79 -1.57
C GLY A 62 9.85 -0.15 -2.70
N VAL A 63 8.90 -0.87 -3.28
CA VAL A 63 7.95 -0.38 -4.26
C VAL A 63 6.69 0.11 -3.56
N VAL A 64 6.16 1.25 -4.02
CA VAL A 64 4.87 1.78 -3.59
C VAL A 64 3.93 1.76 -4.78
N GLY A 65 2.75 1.18 -4.60
CA GLY A 65 1.77 1.02 -5.68
C GLY A 65 0.38 0.68 -5.16
N ARG A 66 -0.57 0.61 -6.08
CA ARG A 66 -1.97 0.25 -5.84
C ARG A 66 -2.15 -1.26 -5.78
N PHE A 67 -2.98 -1.76 -4.88
CA PHE A 67 -3.39 -3.17 -4.85
C PHE A 67 -4.87 -3.32 -4.49
N SER A 68 -5.47 -4.45 -4.88
CA SER A 68 -6.86 -4.78 -4.54
C SER A 68 -6.95 -5.50 -3.19
N ALA A 69 -7.94 -5.15 -2.38
CA ALA A 69 -8.28 -5.91 -1.16
C ALA A 69 -8.69 -7.36 -1.43
N LYS A 70 -9.10 -7.68 -2.66
CA LYS A 70 -9.47 -9.05 -3.04
C LYS A 70 -8.27 -10.00 -3.12
N ASP A 71 -7.08 -9.44 -3.38
CA ASP A 71 -5.84 -10.18 -3.61
C ASP A 71 -5.01 -10.36 -2.34
N VAL A 72 -5.53 -9.89 -1.19
CA VAL A 72 -4.82 -9.91 0.09
C VAL A 72 -5.73 -10.32 1.25
N ARG A 73 -5.09 -10.74 2.35
CA ARG A 73 -5.72 -10.96 3.65
C ARG A 73 -5.19 -9.97 4.67
N PHE A 74 -6.05 -9.09 5.18
CA PHE A 74 -5.68 -8.15 6.24
C PHE A 74 -5.42 -8.86 7.57
N HIS A 75 -4.36 -8.44 8.28
CA HIS A 75 -4.00 -9.01 9.59
C HIS A 75 -4.86 -8.49 10.73
N GLY A 76 -5.69 -7.48 10.48
CA GLY A 76 -6.57 -6.88 11.46
C GLY A 76 -7.25 -5.62 10.93
N LYS A 77 -7.91 -4.88 11.82
CA LYS A 77 -8.57 -3.62 11.45
C LYS A 77 -7.54 -2.56 11.09
N LEU A 78 -7.67 -1.98 9.90
CA LEU A 78 -6.83 -0.87 9.47
C LEU A 78 -7.11 0.37 10.34
N LYS A 79 -6.04 1.08 10.70
CA LYS A 79 -6.13 2.39 11.35
C LYS A 79 -6.80 3.37 10.39
N LYS A 80 -7.60 4.29 10.92
CA LYS A 80 -8.12 5.40 10.11
C LYS A 80 -6.93 6.25 9.62
N PRO A 81 -6.81 6.53 8.32
CA PRO A 81 -5.73 7.38 7.83
C PRO A 81 -5.89 8.77 8.47
N VAL A 82 -4.93 9.15 9.32
CA VAL A 82 -4.83 10.52 9.82
C VAL A 82 -3.98 11.28 8.81
N MET A 83 -4.61 11.75 7.73
CA MET A 83 -4.01 12.76 6.86
C MET A 83 -4.00 14.09 7.63
N THR A 84 -3.06 14.27 8.56
CA THR A 84 -2.76 15.61 9.04
C THR A 84 -2.17 16.37 7.86
N LYS A 85 -2.99 17.18 7.18
CA LYS A 85 -2.50 18.26 6.32
C LYS A 85 -1.61 19.14 7.19
N ARG A 86 -0.31 18.88 7.18
CA ARG A 86 0.64 19.85 7.70
C ARG A 86 0.83 20.88 6.59
N THR A 87 -0.06 21.87 6.58
CA THR A 87 0.15 23.13 5.86
C THR A 87 1.56 23.59 6.23
N SER A 88 2.46 23.65 5.24
CA SER A 88 3.70 24.40 5.38
C SER A 88 3.40 25.85 5.05
#